data_AF-A0A7C1UKE1-F1
#
_entry.id   AF-A0A7C1UKE1-F1
#
_cell.length_a   1.000
_cell.length_b   1.000
_cell.length_c   1.000
_cell.angle_alpha   90.00
_cell.angle_beta   90.00
_cell.angle_gamma   90.00
#
_symmetry.space_group_name_H-M   'P 1'
#
loop_
_entity.id
_entity.type
_entity.pdbx_description
1 polymer ?
#
loop_
_entity_poly.entity_id
_entity_poly.type
_entity_poly.pdbx_seq_one_letter_code
_entity_poly.pdbx_strand_id
1 'polypeptide(L)' 'MAGTATDADEHADNHADIEIDPVLVSIIGRSLKAFTDEMSISMEKTTRSPILCEAKDFVTGLYDAEGRMLEQT' A
#
# COMPACT_ATOMS: atom_id res chain seq x y z
N MET A 1 -10.95 4.19 -47.45
CA MET A 1 -12.01 4.59 -46.50
C MET A 1 -11.56 4.10 -45.13
N ALA A 2 -11.21 5.06 -44.24
CA ALA A 2 -10.95 4.98 -42.78
C ALA A 2 -10.18 3.75 -42.25
N GLY A 3 -9.00 3.85 -41.62
CA GLY A 3 -8.54 4.89 -40.72
C GLY A 3 -9.14 4.72 -39.34
N THR A 4 -8.54 3.87 -38.49
CA THR A 4 -8.43 4.11 -37.05
C THR A 4 -7.09 3.53 -36.59
N ALA A 5 -6.12 4.44 -36.42
CA ALA A 5 -5.12 4.28 -35.39
C ALA A 5 -5.88 4.05 -34.06
N THR A 6 -5.63 2.92 -33.41
CA THR A 6 -5.82 2.82 -31.97
C THR A 6 -4.42 2.76 -31.41
N ASP A 7 -4.07 3.90 -30.85
CA ASP A 7 -2.78 4.32 -30.37
C ASP A 7 -2.21 3.35 -29.33
N ALA A 8 -0.93 3.07 -29.51
CA ALA A 8 0.10 3.01 -28.48
C ALA A 8 -0.37 2.75 -27.03
N ASP A 9 -0.38 1.48 -26.63
CA ASP A 9 -0.02 1.07 -25.26
C ASP A 9 1.32 0.33 -25.31
N GLU A 10 2.31 0.99 -25.92
CA GLU A 10 3.71 0.64 -25.71
C GLU A 10 4.12 1.26 -24.37
N HIS A 11 3.77 0.57 -23.28
CA HIS A 11 4.42 0.80 -21.99
C HIS A 11 5.87 0.34 -22.13
N ALA A 12 6.70 1.22 -22.70
CA ALA A 12 8.14 1.07 -22.75
C ALA A 12 8.64 1.01 -21.30
N ASP A 13 8.90 -0.21 -20.85
CA ASP A 13 9.63 -0.54 -19.63
C ASP A 13 11.08 -0.05 -19.79
N ASN A 14 11.27 1.25 -19.64
CA ASN A 14 12.58 1.87 -19.55
C ASN A 14 13.10 1.66 -18.13
N HIS A 15 13.64 0.47 -17.85
CA HIS A 15 14.56 0.28 -16.72
C HIS A 15 15.92 0.91 -17.06
N ALA A 16 15.93 2.23 -17.28
CA ALA A 16 17.14 3.02 -17.06
C ALA A 16 17.49 2.85 -15.58
N ASP A 17 18.71 2.43 -15.24
CA ASP A 17 19.17 2.20 -13.87
C ASP A 17 18.58 3.24 -12.89
N ILE A 18 17.47 2.88 -12.25
CA ILE A 18 16.76 3.77 -11.34
C ILE A 18 17.60 3.75 -10.08
N GLU A 19 18.39 4.79 -9.87
CA GLU A 19 19.12 4.97 -8.63
C GLU A 19 18.09 5.20 -7.51
N ILE A 20 17.75 4.11 -6.81
CA ILE A 20 16.77 4.12 -5.72
C ILE A 20 17.37 4.96 -4.58
N ASP A 21 16.76 6.11 -4.29
CA ASP A 21 17.15 6.94 -3.15
C ASP A 21 16.84 6.20 -1.83
N PRO A 22 17.86 5.82 -1.03
CA PRO A 22 17.64 5.12 0.23
C PRO A 22 16.87 5.97 1.26
N VAL A 23 16.97 7.30 1.18
CA VAL A 23 16.20 8.22 2.03
C VAL A 23 14.73 8.10 1.69
N LEU A 24 14.38 8.17 0.40
CA LEU A 24 12.99 8.03 -0.06
C LEU A 24 12.39 6.68 0.37
N VAL A 25 13.13 5.58 0.19
CA VAL A 25 12.70 4.25 0.64
C VAL A 25 12.43 4.24 2.14
N SER A 26 13.33 4.85 2.94
CA SER A 26 13.16 4.91 4.39
C SER A 26 11.94 5.74 4.82
N ILE A 27 11.63 6.82 4.10
CA ILE A 27 10.46 7.66 4.36
C ILE A 27 9.20 6.86 4.04
N ILE A 28 9.12 6.28 2.84
CA ILE A 28 7.94 5.52 2.40
C ILE A 28 7.70 4.34 3.35
N GLY A 29 8.73 3.54 3.68
CA GLY A 29 8.58 2.41 4.60
C GLY A 29 8.06 2.83 5.98
N ARG A 30 8.58 3.94 6.53
CA ARG A 30 8.09 4.48 7.82
C ARG A 30 6.65 4.99 7.72
N SER A 31 6.27 5.61 6.61
CA SER A 31 4.90 6.06 6.38
C SER A 31 3.93 4.90 6.29
N LEU A 32 4.28 3.82 5.57
CA LEU A 32 3.45 2.62 5.47
C LEU A 32 3.17 2.00 6.83
N LYS A 33 4.21 1.88 7.67
CA LYS A 33 4.07 1.43 9.06
C LYS A 33 3.17 2.35 9.90
N ALA A 34 3.35 3.67 9.76
CA ALA A 34 2.51 4.62 10.49
C ALA A 34 1.04 4.53 10.08
N PHE A 35 0.74 4.21 8.82
CA PHE A 35 -0.62 4.00 8.35
C PHE A 35 -1.27 2.75 8.97
N THR A 36 -0.55 1.61 9.04
CA THR A 36 -1.10 0.38 9.67
C THR A 36 -1.37 0.59 11.16
N ASP A 37 -0.49 1.30 11.85
CA ASP A 37 -0.65 1.66 13.26
C ASP A 37 -1.88 2.55 13.50
N GLU A 38 -2.06 3.61 12.69
CA GLU A 38 -3.21 4.51 12.84
C GLU A 38 -4.54 3.83 12.49
N MET A 39 -4.54 2.93 11.49
CA MET A 39 -5.71 2.12 11.17
C MET A 39 -6.09 1.21 12.34
N SER A 40 -5.11 0.60 13.01
CA SER A 40 -5.34 -0.24 14.18
C SER A 40 -5.95 0.54 15.34
N ILE A 41 -5.36 1.71 15.66
CA ILE A 41 -5.86 2.62 16.69
C ILE A 41 -7.28 3.10 16.37
N SER A 42 -7.55 3.45 15.11
CA SER A 42 -8.87 3.87 14.66
C SER A 42 -9.90 2.77 14.83
N MET A 43 -9.54 1.52 14.50
CA MET A 43 -10.41 0.37 14.72
C MET A 43 -10.72 0.17 16.20
N GLU A 44 -9.71 0.16 17.08
CA GLU A 44 -9.90 -0.03 18.52
C GLU A 44 -10.84 1.02 19.14
N LYS A 45 -10.71 2.28 18.70
CA LYS A 45 -11.47 3.42 19.26
C LYS A 45 -12.89 3.57 18.72
N THR A 46 -13.17 3.06 17.53
CA THR A 46 -14.45 3.26 16.85
C THR A 46 -15.31 2.01 16.80
N THR A 47 -14.69 0.83 16.88
CA THR A 47 -15.44 -0.42 16.95
C THR A 47 -16.25 -0.45 18.25
N ARG A 48 -17.44 -1.06 18.19
CA ARG A 48 -18.31 -1.28 19.36
C ARG A 48 -18.37 -2.76 19.74
N SER A 49 -17.52 -3.57 19.11
CA SER A 49 -17.37 -4.99 19.42
C SER A 49 -16.28 -5.16 20.47
N PRO A 50 -16.58 -5.73 21.65
CA PRO A 50 -15.57 -6.04 22.67
C PRO A 50 -14.47 -6.97 22.15
N ILE A 51 -14.78 -7.83 21.18
CA ILE A 51 -13.82 -8.72 20.51
C ILE A 51 -12.73 -7.91 19.77
N LEU A 52 -13.08 -6.73 19.25
CA LEU A 52 -12.17 -5.89 18.49
C LEU A 52 -11.53 -4.79 19.35
N CYS A 53 -12.27 -4.18 20.28
CA CYS A 53 -11.73 -3.14 21.17
C CYS A 53 -10.76 -3.68 22.22
N GLU A 54 -11.08 -4.83 22.82
CA GLU A 54 -10.42 -5.31 24.04
C GLU A 54 -9.56 -6.54 23.77
N ALA A 55 -10.09 -7.50 23.01
CA ALA A 55 -9.34 -8.72 22.68
C ALA A 55 -8.35 -8.53 21.51
N LYS A 56 -8.46 -7.42 20.77
CA LYS A 56 -7.61 -7.09 19.60
C LYS A 56 -7.56 -8.23 18.57
N ASP A 57 -8.68 -8.91 18.35
CA ASP A 57 -8.77 -10.02 17.41
C ASP A 57 -8.98 -9.49 15.98
N PHE A 58 -7.96 -8.79 15.47
CA PHE A 58 -7.89 -8.28 14.12
C PHE A 58 -6.45 -7.95 13.73
N VAL A 59 -6.23 -7.72 12.45
CA VAL A 59 -4.94 -7.27 11.91
C VAL A 59 -5.17 -6.23 10.82
N THR A 60 -4.31 -5.23 10.71
CA THR A 60 -4.30 -4.29 9.59
C THR A 60 -3.11 -4.60 8.69
N GLY A 61 -3.34 -4.63 7.38
CA GLY A 61 -2.30 -4.98 6.41
C GLY A 61 -2.40 -4.15 5.14
N LEU A 62 -1.25 -3.76 4.61
CA LEU A 62 -1.13 -3.09 3.31
C LEU A 62 -0.58 -4.07 2.29
N TYR A 63 -1.18 -4.07 1.11
CA TYR A 63 -0.80 -4.93 -0.01
C TYR A 63 -0.55 -4.09 -1.25
N ASP A 64 0.38 -4.51 -2.09
CA ASP A 64 0.54 -3.92 -3.42
C ASP A 64 -0.48 -4.46 -4.42
N ALA A 65 -0.42 -3.96 -5.66
CA ALA A 65 -1.34 -4.35 -6.73
C ALA A 65 -1.23 -5.84 -7.11
N GLU A 66 -0.10 -6.49 -6.82
CA GLU A 66 0.11 -7.92 -7.03
C GLU A 66 -0.31 -8.77 -5.82
N GLY A 67 -0.80 -8.14 -4.74
CA GLY A 67 -1.22 -8.81 -3.52
C GLY A 67 -0.07 -9.22 -2.61
N ARG A 68 1.14 -8.67 -2.79
CA ARG A 68 2.25 -8.90 -1.86
C ARG A 68 2.09 -7.99 -0.65
N MET A 69 2.33 -8.55 0.54
CA MET A 69 2.22 -7.81 1.81
C MET A 69 3.39 -6.83 1.94
N LEU A 70 3.06 -5.56 2.13
CA LEU A 70 4.02 -4.47 2.33
C LEU A 70 4.27 -4.23 3.82
N GLU A 71 3.22 -4.14 4.63
CA GLU A 71 3.28 -3.91 6.08
C GLU A 71 2.07 -4.55 6.77
N GLN A 72 2.23 -4.87 8.06
CA GLN A 72 1.19 -5.48 8.90
C GLN A 72 1.35 -5.08 10.38
N THR A 73 0.25 -4.70 11.03
CA THR A 73 0.17 -4.41 12.47
C THR A 73 -1.02 -5.13 13.11
#